data_AF-X1DTJ8-F1
#
_entry.id   AF-X1DTJ8-F1
#
_cell.length_a   1.000
_cell.length_b   1.000
_cell.length_c   1.000
_cell.angle_alpha   90.00
_cell.angle_beta   90.00
_cell.angle_gamma   90.00
#
_symmetry.space_group_name_H-M   'P 1'
#
loop_
_entity.id
_entity.type
_entity.pdbx_description
1 polymer ?
#
loop_
_entity_poly.entity_id
_entity_poly.type
_entity_poly.pdbx_seq_one_letter_code
_entity_poly.pdbx_strand_id
1 'polypeptide(L)' 'MDALQKKAPSLLSTYRELGLQTIPIALAKGRINKQQAQELQAILRGKSSESNA' A
#
# COMPACT_ATOMS: atom_id res chain seq x y z
N MET A 1 3.11 8.36 1.31
CA MET A 1 1.62 8.41 1.46
C MET A 1 1.20 9.75 2.07
N ASP A 2 1.98 10.79 1.80
CA ASP A 2 2.09 11.91 2.72
C ASP A 2 0.99 12.94 2.45
N ALA A 3 0.49 12.97 1.22
CA ALA A 3 -0.67 13.78 0.84
C ALA A 3 -1.92 13.36 1.63
N LEU A 4 -2.22 12.06 1.70
CA LEU A 4 -3.39 11.56 2.44
C LEU A 4 -3.21 11.75 3.94
N GLN A 5 -2.01 11.51 4.46
CA GLN A 5 -1.71 11.75 5.88
C GLN A 5 -1.87 13.22 6.28
N LYS A 6 -1.51 14.17 5.40
CA LYS A 6 -1.65 15.61 5.66
C LYS A 6 -3.08 16.12 5.49
N LYS A 7 -3.85 15.56 4.56
CA LYS A 7 -5.19 16.05 4.20
C LYS A 7 -6.33 15.35 4.95
N ALA A 8 -6.16 14.06 5.25
CA ALA A 8 -7.17 13.25 5.92
C ALA A 8 -6.51 12.10 6.70
N PRO A 9 -5.83 12.39 7.83
CA PRO A 9 -5.10 11.39 8.60
C PRO A 9 -5.99 10.24 9.10
N SER A 10 -7.27 10.51 9.38
CA SER A 10 -8.25 9.50 9.80
C SER A 10 -8.58 8.48 8.71
N LEU A 11 -8.40 8.82 7.43
CA LEU A 11 -8.69 7.93 6.30
C LEU A 11 -7.48 7.08 5.90
N LEU A 12 -6.29 7.36 6.44
CA LEU A 12 -5.06 6.71 6.03
C LEU A 12 -5.08 5.20 6.30
N SER A 13 -5.57 4.79 7.47
CA SER A 13 -5.72 3.37 7.82
C SER A 13 -6.70 2.67 6.89
N THR A 14 -7.89 3.26 6.69
CA THR A 14 -8.92 2.73 5.80
C THR A 14 -8.43 2.58 4.36
N TYR A 15 -7.73 3.57 3.83
CA TYR A 15 -7.19 3.50 2.46
C TYR A 15 -6.14 2.39 2.30
N ARG A 16 -5.29 2.19 3.33
CA ARG A 16 -4.29 1.11 3.36
C ARG A 16 -4.96 -0.27 3.39
N GLU A 17 -5.96 -0.43 4.25
CA GLU A 17 -6.73 -1.67 4.38
C GLU A 17 -7.43 -2.03 3.06
N LEU A 18 -8.12 -1.07 2.45
CA LEU A 18 -8.75 -1.25 1.14
C LEU A 18 -7.71 -1.65 0.08
N GLY A 19 -6.59 -0.93 0.00
CA GLY A 19 -5.51 -1.25 -0.93
C GLY A 19 -5.01 -2.69 -0.79
N LEU A 20 -4.77 -3.15 0.45
CA LEU A 20 -4.30 -4.51 0.73
C LEU A 20 -5.29 -5.58 0.26
N GLN A 21 -6.59 -5.36 0.45
CA GLN A 21 -7.63 -6.29 0.00
C GLN A 21 -7.71 -6.40 -1.53
N THR A 22 -7.30 -5.38 -2.26
CA THR A 22 -7.31 -5.41 -3.74
C THR A 22 -6.12 -6.13 -4.38
N ILE A 23 -5.02 -6.32 -3.66
CA ILE A 23 -3.79 -6.93 -4.20
C ILE A 23 -4.03 -8.33 -4.79
N PRO A 24 -4.73 -9.27 -4.11
CA PRO A 24 -4.99 -10.59 -4.67
C PRO A 24 -5.77 -10.53 -5.99
N ILE A 25 -6.70 -9.58 -6.12
CA ILE A 25 -7.50 -9.40 -7.33
C ILE A 25 -6.63 -8.89 -8.48
N ALA A 26 -5.76 -7.91 -8.22
CA ALA A 26 -4.84 -7.37 -9.23
C ALA A 26 -3.82 -8.43 -9.70
N LEU A 27 -3.33 -9.25 -8.76
CA LEU A 27 -2.42 -10.36 -9.06
C LEU A 27 -3.11 -11.45 -9.88
N ALA A 28 -4.31 -11.88 -9.48
CA ALA A 28 -5.09 -12.88 -10.22
C ALA A 28 -5.47 -12.41 -11.63
N LYS A 29 -5.73 -11.11 -11.80
CA LYS A 29 -5.99 -10.48 -13.11
C LYS A 29 -4.73 -10.24 -13.94
N GLY A 30 -3.54 -10.57 -13.44
CA GLY A 30 -2.26 -10.32 -14.13
C GLY A 30 -1.93 -8.83 -14.31
N ARG A 31 -2.59 -7.93 -13.56
CA ARG A 31 -2.32 -6.48 -13.61
C ARG A 31 -1.03 -6.11 -12.91
N ILE A 32 -0.62 -6.95 -11.96
CA ILE A 32 0.65 -6.89 -11.26
C ILE A 32 1.26 -8.30 -11.19
N ASN A 33 2.58 -8.37 -11.07
CA ASN A 33 3.29 -9.61 -10.81
C ASN A 33 3.51 -9.83 -9.30
N LYS A 34 4.10 -10.97 -8.93
CA LYS A 34 4.36 -11.32 -7.51
C LYS A 34 5.27 -10.31 -6.79
N GLN A 35 6.30 -9.80 -7.47
CA GLN A 35 7.23 -8.82 -6.91
C GLN A 35 6.50 -7.49 -6.64
N GLN A 36 5.74 -6.99 -7.61
CA GLN A 36 4.92 -5.79 -7.47
C GLN A 36 3.88 -5.93 -6.34
N ALA A 37 3.29 -7.13 -6.18
CA ALA A 37 2.38 -7.40 -5.07
C ALA A 37 3.08 -7.31 -3.70
N GLN A 38 4.32 -7.79 -3.59
CA GLN A 38 5.12 -7.69 -2.35
C GLN A 38 5.51 -6.24 -2.04
N GLU A 39 5.94 -5.48 -3.05
CA GLU A 39 6.27 -4.06 -2.91
C GLU A 39 5.03 -3.24 -2.48
N LEU A 40 3.88 -3.48 -3.10
CA LEU A 40 2.62 -2.84 -2.71
C LEU A 40 2.21 -3.20 -1.28
N GLN A 41 2.37 -4.47 -0.87
CA GLN A 41 2.12 -4.85 0.52
C GLN A 41 3.03 -4.11 1.50
N ALA A 42 4.32 -3.93 1.17
CA ALA A 42 5.26 -3.20 2.02
C ALA A 42 4.85 -1.74 2.18
N ILE A 43 4.52 -1.06 1.07
CA ILE A 43 4.08 0.34 1.05
C ILE A 43 2.80 0.52 1.89
N LEU A 44 1.80 -0.34 1.68
CA LEU A 44 0.50 -0.20 2.33
C LEU A 44 0.51 -0.60 3.81
N ARG A 45 1.41 -1.51 4.21
CA ARG A 45 1.64 -1.84 5.64
C ARG A 45 2.46 -0.77 6.38
N GLY A 46 2.96 0.24 5.67
CA GLY A 46 3.84 1.25 6.27
C GLY A 46 5.25 0.75 6.54
N LYS A 47 5.68 -0.37 5.93
CA LYS A 47 7.09 -0.74 5.83
C LYS A 47 7.71 -0.02 4.64
N SER A 48 7.70 1.31 4.70
CA SER A 48 8.64 2.12 3.92
C SER A 48 9.95 2.11 4.69
N SER A 49 11.00 1.64 4.03
CA SER A 49 12.39 1.86 4.43
C SER A 49 12.66 3.35 4.63
N GLU A 50 12.53 3.84 5.86
CA GLU A 50 13.28 4.98 6.38
C GLU A 50 14.52 4.36 7.07
N SER A 51 15.54 3.96 6.32
CA SER A 51 16.76 4.75 6.14
C SER A 51 16.52 6.26 5.98
N ASN A 52 16.31 6.93 7.11
CA ASN A 52 16.72 8.32 7.33
C ASN A 52 17.35 8.36 8.73
N ALA A 53 18.61 7.94 8.80
CA ALA A 53 19.58 8.27 9.84
C ALA A 53 20.95 8.32 9.19
#